data_AF-A0A1I8C098-F1
#
_entry.id   AF-A0A1I8C098-F1
#
_cell.length_a   1.000
_cell.length_b   1.000
_cell.length_c   1.000
_cell.angle_alpha   90.00
_cell.angle_beta   90.00
_cell.angle_gamma   90.00
#
_symmetry.space_group_name_H-M   'P 1'
#
loop_
_entity.id
_entity.type
_entity.pdbx_description
1 polymer ?
#
loop_
_entity_poly.entity_id
_entity_poly.type
_entity_poly.pdbx_seq_one_letter_code
_entity_poly.pdbx_strand_id
1 'polypeptide(L)'
;MIMSGQKEFGEQDITSMLMNMEEAKKYSDQARQAYLAQDYRKAAQFYHRCMLSAKAVVQLTNSDLREMARALIDNKTQDGEPDNMKTDKPLKHLQDEGSLSTASSSSRIRQDSTTRGQEIHTEAKELMTKCYNNLAACLLARDSNTRDDFLRAVFYCDNVLKGDPINEKALFRKGVALMRAQSWDKAIEQFEKCKDNAQAKLYIIDCRRYIEEDRRRREAEIRANFAKARAAENVNVDNANGPLQDNNNNHPPPPPTMNGHVQH
;
A
#
# COMPACT_ATOMS: atom_id res chain seq x y z
N MET A 1 15.75 37.31 8.05
CA MET A 1 14.44 37.38 7.39
C MET A 1 14.50 36.41 6.21
N ILE A 2 13.95 35.20 6.39
CA ILE A 2 14.06 34.11 5.40
C ILE A 2 13.06 34.41 4.29
N MET A 3 13.56 34.78 3.10
CA MET A 3 12.75 34.89 1.90
C MET A 3 12.40 33.46 1.47
N SER A 4 11.17 33.03 1.76
CA SER A 4 10.57 31.84 1.16
C SER A 4 10.57 32.01 -0.36
N GLY A 5 11.43 31.26 -1.05
CA GLY A 5 11.57 31.31 -2.51
C GLY A 5 10.28 30.87 -3.20
N GLN A 6 9.44 31.82 -3.59
CA GLN A 6 8.31 31.56 -4.47
C GLN A 6 8.87 31.25 -5.86
N LYS A 7 8.62 30.03 -6.34
CA LYS A 7 9.05 29.57 -7.66
C LYS A 7 8.27 30.34 -8.72
N GLU A 8 8.97 31.18 -9.48
CA GLU A 8 8.41 31.93 -10.60
C GLU A 8 8.11 30.97 -11.76
N PHE A 9 6.89 31.01 -12.30
CA PHE A 9 6.49 30.24 -13.47
C PHE A 9 6.66 31.09 -14.74
N GLY A 10 7.42 30.60 -15.72
CA GLY A 10 7.49 31.26 -17.03
C GLY A 10 6.15 31.15 -17.78
N GLU A 11 5.87 32.10 -18.66
CA GLU A 11 4.63 32.12 -19.47
C GLU A 11 4.48 30.87 -20.35
N GLN A 12 5.59 30.33 -20.84
CA GLN A 12 5.65 29.05 -21.56
C GLN A 12 5.35 27.84 -20.65
N ASP A 13 5.77 27.88 -19.38
CA ASP A 13 5.50 26.83 -18.40
C ASP A 13 4.00 26.79 -18.06
N ILE A 14 3.39 27.96 -17.86
CA ILE A 14 1.95 28.08 -17.59
C ILE A 14 1.13 27.56 -18.77
N THR A 15 1.53 27.90 -20.00
CA THR A 15 0.86 27.42 -21.22
C THR A 15 0.94 25.89 -21.34
N SER A 16 2.11 25.31 -21.08
CA SER A 16 2.29 23.86 -21.07
C SER A 16 1.48 23.17 -19.96
N MET A 17 1.43 23.77 -18.77
CA MET A 17 0.60 23.28 -17.66
C MET A 17 -0.89 23.28 -18.00
N LEU A 18 -1.38 24.37 -18.63
CA LEU A 18 -2.77 24.48 -19.07
C LEU A 18 -3.12 23.41 -20.11
N MET A 19 -2.26 23.18 -21.11
CA MET A 19 -2.47 22.14 -22.10
C MET A 19 -2.56 20.74 -21.47
N ASN A 20 -1.62 20.40 -20.58
CA ASN A 20 -1.64 19.13 -19.86
C ASN A 20 -2.87 18.98 -18.96
N MET A 21 -3.32 20.09 -18.35
CA MET A 21 -4.50 20.09 -17.49
C MET A 21 -5.80 19.94 -18.29
N GLU A 22 -5.90 20.56 -19.46
CA GLU A 22 -7.02 20.39 -20.39
C GLU A 22 -7.09 18.93 -20.90
N GLU A 23 -5.94 18.35 -21.24
CA GLU A 23 -5.86 16.94 -21.62
C GLU A 23 -6.31 16.02 -20.48
N ALA A 24 -5.88 16.31 -19.25
CA ALA A 24 -6.31 15.56 -18.07
C ALA A 24 -7.83 15.63 -17.89
N LYS A 25 -8.44 16.81 -18.01
CA LYS A 25 -9.90 16.99 -17.91
C LYS A 25 -10.64 16.19 -18.99
N LYS A 26 -10.17 16.23 -20.24
CA LYS A 26 -10.72 15.45 -21.35
C LYS A 26 -10.71 13.95 -21.06
N TYR A 27 -9.59 13.41 -20.57
CA TYR A 27 -9.54 11.98 -20.20
C TYR A 27 -10.42 11.65 -19.00
N SER A 28 -10.58 12.56 -18.03
CA SER A 28 -11.50 12.38 -16.91
C SER A 28 -12.96 12.22 -17.39
N ASP A 29 -13.38 13.02 -18.36
CA ASP A 29 -14.73 12.95 -18.92
C ASP A 29 -14.93 11.66 -19.74
N GLN A 30 -13.96 11.29 -20.57
CA GLN A 30 -13.98 10.01 -21.31
C GLN A 30 -14.01 8.81 -20.35
N ALA A 31 -13.27 8.87 -19.24
CA ALA A 31 -13.27 7.84 -18.23
C ALA A 31 -14.64 7.71 -17.55
N ARG A 32 -15.27 8.85 -17.22
CA ARG A 32 -16.62 8.87 -16.62
C ARG A 32 -17.66 8.28 -17.58
N GLN A 33 -17.60 8.62 -18.86
CA GLN A 33 -18.48 8.04 -19.88
C GLN A 33 -18.31 6.53 -19.99
N ALA A 34 -17.05 6.05 -20.06
CA ALA A 34 -16.77 4.62 -20.08
C ALA A 34 -17.23 3.91 -18.78
N TYR A 35 -17.10 4.57 -17.63
CA TYR A 35 -17.56 4.04 -16.34
C TYR A 35 -19.10 3.90 -16.32
N LEU A 36 -19.83 4.90 -16.80
CA LEU A 36 -21.29 4.86 -16.91
C LEU A 36 -21.76 3.79 -17.91
N ALA A 37 -20.99 3.57 -18.98
CA ALA A 37 -21.20 2.46 -19.91
C ALA A 37 -20.80 1.08 -19.35
N GLN A 38 -20.39 1.01 -18.07
CA GLN A 38 -19.92 -0.20 -17.38
C GLN A 38 -18.69 -0.85 -18.02
N ASP A 39 -17.98 -0.15 -18.91
CA ASP A 39 -16.69 -0.58 -19.44
C ASP A 39 -15.58 -0.12 -18.48
N TYR A 40 -15.46 -0.84 -17.36
CA TYR A 40 -14.49 -0.53 -16.31
C TYR A 40 -13.04 -0.69 -16.77
N ARG A 41 -12.78 -1.53 -17.78
CA ARG A 41 -11.44 -1.71 -18.34
C ARG A 41 -11.00 -0.45 -19.09
N LYS A 42 -11.87 0.06 -19.97
CA LYS A 42 -11.62 1.30 -20.71
C LYS A 42 -11.64 2.51 -19.79
N ALA A 43 -12.53 2.56 -18.81
CA ALA A 43 -12.55 3.61 -17.79
C ALA A 43 -11.22 3.67 -17.03
N ALA A 44 -10.68 2.52 -16.59
CA ALA A 44 -9.39 2.47 -15.92
C ALA A 44 -8.23 2.97 -16.80
N GLN A 45 -8.25 2.66 -18.10
CA GLN A 45 -7.24 3.17 -19.04
C GLN A 45 -7.30 4.70 -19.16
N PHE A 46 -8.49 5.27 -19.32
CA PHE A 46 -8.65 6.72 -19.40
C PHE A 46 -8.30 7.41 -18.09
N TYR A 47 -8.69 6.86 -16.93
CA TYR A 47 -8.27 7.41 -15.64
C TYR A 47 -6.75 7.35 -15.45
N HIS A 48 -6.08 6.32 -15.95
CA HIS A 48 -4.62 6.25 -15.90
C HIS A 48 -3.98 7.34 -16.77
N ARG A 49 -4.48 7.58 -18.00
CA ARG A 49 -4.01 8.67 -18.85
C ARG A 49 -4.25 10.04 -18.22
N CYS A 50 -5.44 10.26 -17.66
CA CYS A 50 -5.78 11.46 -16.89
C CYS A 50 -4.79 11.71 -15.75
N MET A 51 -4.48 10.66 -14.98
CA MET A 51 -3.49 10.73 -13.90
C MET A 51 -2.09 11.06 -14.42
N LEU A 52 -1.66 10.51 -15.56
CA LEU A 52 -0.35 10.82 -16.15
C LEU A 52 -0.26 12.28 -16.60
N SER A 53 -1.28 12.82 -17.29
CA SER A 53 -1.31 14.23 -17.71
C SER A 53 -1.36 15.17 -16.49
N ALA A 54 -2.16 14.86 -15.46
CA ALA A 54 -2.17 15.63 -14.22
C ALA A 54 -0.84 15.53 -13.44
N LYS A 55 -0.21 14.36 -13.46
CA LYS A 55 1.12 14.15 -12.86
C LYS A 55 2.19 14.93 -13.59
N ALA A 56 2.11 15.10 -14.91
CA ALA A 56 3.03 15.95 -15.65
C ALA A 56 2.98 17.40 -15.12
N VAL A 57 1.78 17.95 -14.89
CA VAL A 57 1.61 19.27 -14.26
C VAL A 57 2.25 19.32 -12.86
N VAL A 58 2.05 18.29 -12.03
CA VAL A 58 2.61 18.21 -10.67
C VAL A 58 4.11 17.89 -10.63
N GLN A 59 4.67 17.24 -11.65
CA GLN A 59 6.10 16.94 -11.72
C GLN A 59 6.92 18.09 -12.31
N LEU A 60 6.35 18.84 -13.25
CA LEU A 60 6.93 20.10 -13.72
C LEU A 60 7.15 21.07 -12.55
N THR A 61 6.36 20.98 -11.48
CA THR A 61 6.54 21.79 -10.27
C THR A 61 7.55 21.22 -9.27
N ASN A 62 7.81 19.90 -9.24
CA ASN A 62 8.57 19.20 -8.19
C ASN A 62 10.07 19.58 -8.10
N SER A 63 10.29 20.81 -7.61
CA SER A 63 11.32 21.19 -6.66
C SER A 63 11.25 20.34 -5.39
N ASP A 64 10.06 19.85 -5.04
CA ASP A 64 9.76 19.08 -3.82
C ASP A 64 10.63 17.82 -3.69
N LEU A 65 10.98 17.15 -4.79
CA LEU A 65 11.90 16.00 -4.77
C LEU A 65 13.36 16.41 -4.50
N ARG A 66 13.75 17.61 -4.94
CA ARG A 66 15.08 18.19 -4.68
C ARG A 66 15.19 18.81 -3.28
N GLU A 67 14.12 19.38 -2.74
CA GLU A 67 14.06 19.87 -1.36
C GLU A 67 14.03 18.73 -0.34
N MET A 68 13.26 17.66 -0.61
CA MET A 68 13.29 16.46 0.22
C MET A 68 14.66 15.75 0.15
N ALA A 69 15.33 15.79 -1.01
CA ALA A 69 16.72 15.32 -1.15
C ALA A 69 17.74 16.24 -0.43
N ARG A 70 17.55 17.57 -0.42
CA ARG A 70 18.39 18.51 0.37
C ARG A 70 18.21 18.32 1.88
N ALA A 71 16.97 18.13 2.35
CA ALA A 71 16.69 17.89 3.78
C ALA A 71 17.29 16.57 4.30
N LEU A 72 17.53 15.59 3.42
CA LEU A 72 18.27 14.36 3.75
C LEU A 72 19.80 14.54 3.75
N ILE A 73 20.31 15.57 3.06
CA ILE A 73 21.75 15.92 3.02
C ILE A 73 22.13 16.76 4.25
N ASP A 74 21.26 17.66 4.70
CA ASP A 74 21.54 18.55 5.85
C ASP A 74 21.55 17.83 7.22
N ASN A 75 21.00 16.62 7.32
CA ASN A 75 21.01 15.81 8.55
C ASN A 75 22.29 14.95 8.75
N LYS A 76 23.34 15.17 7.93
CA LYS A 76 24.62 14.44 8.06
C LYS A 76 25.81 15.30 8.48
N THR A 77 25.61 16.57 8.82
CA THR A 77 26.70 17.47 9.26
C THR A 77 26.28 18.27 10.49
N GLN A 78 26.20 17.59 11.63
CA GLN A 78 26.42 18.22 12.93
C GLN A 78 27.25 17.27 13.77
N ASP A 79 28.56 17.51 13.79
CA ASP A 79 29.45 17.23 14.91
C ASP A 79 30.74 18.07 14.69
N GLY A 80 30.93 19.12 15.50
CA GLY A 80 32.22 19.82 15.67
C GLY A 80 32.24 21.34 15.41
N GLU A 81 31.93 22.14 16.45
CA GLU A 81 32.35 23.54 16.66
C GLU A 81 33.89 23.66 16.94
N PRO A 82 34.48 24.85 17.19
CA PRO A 82 34.46 26.14 16.48
C PRO A 82 35.89 26.78 16.38
N ASP A 83 36.11 27.87 15.61
CA ASP A 83 37.17 28.84 15.98
C ASP A 83 37.03 30.25 15.34
N ASN A 84 36.64 31.20 16.20
CA ASN A 84 37.26 32.49 16.52
C ASN A 84 37.73 33.54 15.47
N MET A 85 37.17 34.75 15.67
CA MET A 85 37.80 36.08 15.77
C MET A 85 38.07 37.00 14.55
N LYS A 86 37.66 38.26 14.78
CA LYS A 86 38.18 39.59 14.34
C LYS A 86 37.57 40.22 13.07
N THR A 87 36.62 41.15 13.24
CA THR A 87 36.72 42.64 13.36
C THR A 87 36.90 43.36 12.02
N ASP A 88 35.90 44.15 11.58
CA ASP A 88 35.96 45.64 11.61
C ASP A 88 34.75 46.29 10.89
N LYS A 89 34.28 47.41 11.45
CA LYS A 89 33.26 48.34 10.92
C LYS A 89 33.93 49.40 10.00
N PRO A 90 33.24 50.50 9.61
CA PRO A 90 32.11 50.66 8.67
C PRO A 90 32.43 51.72 7.58
N LEU A 91 31.62 51.88 6.51
CA LEU A 91 31.55 53.20 5.83
C LEU A 91 30.24 53.41 5.02
N LYS A 92 29.79 54.68 5.04
CA LYS A 92 28.53 55.23 4.52
C LYS A 92 28.63 55.71 3.07
N HIS A 93 27.45 56.03 2.51
CA HIS A 93 27.16 57.11 1.53
C HIS A 93 27.24 56.68 0.05
N LEU A 94 26.34 57.01 -0.89
CA LEU A 94 25.47 58.18 -1.13
C LEU A 94 24.12 57.77 -1.80
N GLN A 95 23.17 58.71 -1.74
CA GLN A 95 21.95 58.79 -2.57
C GLN A 95 22.27 58.92 -4.07
N ASP A 96 21.41 58.37 -4.93
CA ASP A 96 21.05 59.03 -6.19
C ASP A 96 19.60 58.72 -6.59
N GLU A 97 18.96 59.75 -7.12
CA GLU A 97 17.55 59.92 -7.45
C GLU A 97 17.21 59.42 -8.87
N GLY A 98 15.95 58.98 -9.06
CA GLY A 98 15.20 59.21 -10.28
C GLY A 98 15.41 58.30 -11.51
N SER A 99 14.56 57.28 -11.66
CA SER A 99 13.95 56.99 -12.98
C SER A 99 12.70 56.09 -12.89
N LEU A 100 11.55 56.70 -13.19
CA LEU A 100 10.43 56.22 -14.02
C LEU A 100 9.85 54.79 -13.82
N SER A 101 8.72 54.80 -13.11
CA SER A 101 7.53 53.93 -13.13
C SER A 101 7.30 52.95 -14.31
N THR A 102 8.11 51.89 -14.41
CA THR A 102 7.75 50.67 -15.19
C THR A 102 7.60 49.41 -14.32
N ALA A 103 7.98 49.48 -13.04
CA ALA A 103 7.95 48.34 -12.12
C ALA A 103 6.53 47.87 -11.73
N SER A 104 5.52 48.75 -11.75
CA SER A 104 4.17 48.42 -11.25
C SER A 104 3.40 47.45 -12.16
N SER A 105 3.60 47.50 -13.48
CA SER A 105 2.91 46.61 -14.42
C SER A 105 3.57 45.23 -14.44
N SER A 106 4.90 45.17 -14.44
CA SER A 106 5.64 43.92 -14.36
C SER A 106 5.41 43.22 -13.02
N SER A 107 5.34 43.94 -11.90
CA SER A 107 5.06 43.33 -10.59
C SER A 107 3.66 42.74 -10.48
N ARG A 108 2.64 43.35 -11.09
CA ARG A 108 1.26 42.81 -11.09
C ARG A 108 1.12 41.58 -11.97
N ILE A 109 1.68 41.61 -13.19
CA ILE A 109 1.69 40.45 -14.10
C ILE A 109 2.45 39.27 -13.44
N ARG A 110 3.55 39.55 -12.71
CA ARG A 110 4.34 38.54 -11.98
C ARG A 110 3.57 37.85 -10.85
N GLN A 111 2.82 38.62 -10.07
CA GLN A 111 1.97 38.05 -9.00
C GLN A 111 0.82 37.22 -9.58
N ASP A 112 0.26 37.65 -10.72
CA ASP A 112 -0.82 36.93 -11.42
C ASP A 112 -0.36 35.58 -12.00
N SER A 113 0.76 35.56 -12.72
CA SER A 113 1.34 34.34 -13.30
C SER A 113 1.71 33.30 -12.23
N THR A 114 2.27 33.75 -11.09
CA THR A 114 2.65 32.88 -9.99
C THR A 114 1.44 32.27 -9.29
N THR A 115 0.42 33.09 -9.02
CA THR A 115 -0.85 32.64 -8.42
C THR A 115 -1.55 31.65 -9.35
N ARG A 116 -1.57 31.95 -10.65
CA ARG A 116 -2.20 31.08 -11.65
C ARG A 116 -1.52 29.71 -11.77
N GLY A 117 -0.20 29.65 -11.73
CA GLY A 117 0.54 28.38 -11.73
C GLY A 117 0.24 27.53 -10.48
N GLN A 118 0.12 28.18 -9.31
CA GLN A 118 -0.25 27.50 -8.05
C GLN A 118 -1.68 26.96 -8.06
N GLU A 119 -2.63 27.69 -8.64
CA GLU A 119 -4.01 27.23 -8.84
C GLU A 119 -4.05 25.97 -9.70
N ILE A 120 -3.40 25.99 -10.88
CA ILE A 120 -3.38 24.86 -11.82
C ILE A 120 -2.75 23.63 -11.15
N HIS A 121 -1.70 23.84 -10.37
CA HIS A 121 -1.05 22.77 -9.62
C HIS A 121 -1.97 22.15 -8.55
N THR A 122 -2.67 22.99 -7.79
CA THR A 122 -3.64 22.52 -6.78
C THR A 122 -4.77 21.75 -7.46
N GLU A 123 -5.30 22.28 -8.57
CA GLU A 123 -6.33 21.61 -9.37
C GLU A 123 -5.85 20.26 -9.91
N ALA A 124 -4.60 20.17 -10.38
CA ALA A 124 -4.01 18.92 -10.85
C ALA A 124 -3.86 17.90 -9.71
N LYS A 125 -3.44 18.31 -8.51
CA LYS A 125 -3.38 17.43 -7.32
C LYS A 125 -4.75 16.91 -6.91
N GLU A 126 -5.77 17.76 -6.92
CA GLU A 126 -7.15 17.36 -6.66
C GLU A 126 -7.66 16.36 -7.71
N LEU A 127 -7.38 16.63 -8.99
CA LEU A 127 -7.75 15.74 -10.08
C LEU A 127 -7.06 14.38 -9.95
N MET A 128 -5.76 14.35 -9.64
CA MET A 128 -5.03 13.10 -9.36
C MET A 128 -5.67 12.30 -8.23
N THR A 129 -6.07 12.97 -7.15
CA THR A 129 -6.73 12.34 -6.01
C THR A 129 -8.07 11.70 -6.42
N LYS A 130 -8.87 12.41 -7.25
CA LYS A 130 -10.11 11.88 -7.83
C LYS A 130 -9.83 10.67 -8.74
N CYS A 131 -8.79 10.74 -9.57
CA CYS A 131 -8.38 9.63 -10.45
C CYS A 131 -7.98 8.38 -9.68
N TYR A 132 -7.17 8.50 -8.64
CA TYR A 132 -6.80 7.35 -7.80
C TYR A 132 -8.03 6.69 -7.18
N ASN A 133 -8.94 7.51 -6.64
CA ASN A 133 -10.16 6.99 -6.03
C ASN A 133 -11.03 6.26 -7.07
N ASN A 134 -11.19 6.82 -8.26
CA ASN A 134 -11.97 6.22 -9.34
C ASN A 134 -11.30 4.99 -9.98
N LEU A 135 -9.97 4.95 -10.06
CA LEU A 135 -9.21 3.77 -10.47
C LEU A 135 -9.45 2.61 -9.51
N ALA A 136 -9.42 2.87 -8.20
CA ALA A 136 -9.76 1.86 -7.20
C ALA A 136 -11.21 1.35 -7.39
N ALA A 137 -12.16 2.24 -7.66
CA ALA A 137 -13.54 1.85 -7.95
C ALA A 137 -13.66 0.98 -9.21
N CYS A 138 -12.99 1.36 -10.30
CA CYS A 138 -12.98 0.58 -11.55
C CYS A 138 -12.42 -0.83 -11.31
N LEU A 139 -11.32 -0.93 -10.56
CA LEU A 139 -10.76 -2.23 -10.21
C LEU A 139 -11.75 -3.03 -9.39
N LEU A 140 -12.40 -2.46 -8.38
CA LEU A 140 -13.37 -3.18 -7.55
C LEU A 140 -14.67 -3.56 -8.29
N ALA A 141 -15.07 -2.83 -9.33
CA ALA A 141 -16.32 -3.07 -10.07
C ALA A 141 -16.21 -4.13 -11.18
N ARG A 142 -14.98 -4.52 -11.56
CA ARG A 142 -14.74 -5.55 -12.58
C ARG A 142 -15.09 -6.96 -12.07
N ASP A 143 -15.66 -7.79 -12.95
CA ASP A 143 -16.03 -9.18 -12.63
C ASP A 143 -14.82 -10.12 -12.61
N SER A 144 -13.85 -9.92 -13.51
CA SER A 144 -12.66 -10.77 -13.68
C SER A 144 -11.46 -10.26 -12.89
N ASN A 145 -11.61 -10.16 -11.57
CA ASN A 145 -10.57 -9.64 -10.69
C ASN A 145 -9.67 -10.72 -10.10
N THR A 146 -8.37 -10.46 -10.13
CA THR A 146 -7.37 -11.26 -9.43
C THR A 146 -7.05 -10.67 -8.05
N ARG A 147 -6.35 -11.44 -7.21
CA ARG A 147 -5.79 -10.93 -5.95
C ARG A 147 -4.94 -9.67 -6.17
N ASP A 148 -4.16 -9.64 -7.23
CA ASP A 148 -3.28 -8.50 -7.55
C ASP A 148 -4.08 -7.25 -7.93
N ASP A 149 -5.24 -7.42 -8.57
CA ASP A 149 -6.14 -6.29 -8.88
C ASP A 149 -6.63 -5.63 -7.58
N PHE A 150 -6.94 -6.42 -6.56
CA PHE A 150 -7.32 -5.89 -5.25
C PHE A 150 -6.16 -5.19 -4.56
N LEU A 151 -4.94 -5.73 -4.61
CA LEU A 151 -3.75 -5.07 -4.05
C LEU A 151 -3.43 -3.76 -4.78
N ARG A 152 -3.65 -3.70 -6.10
CA ARG A 152 -3.54 -2.44 -6.87
C ARG A 152 -4.59 -1.41 -6.44
N ALA A 153 -5.82 -1.84 -6.14
CA ALA A 153 -6.84 -0.95 -5.59
C ALA A 153 -6.42 -0.40 -4.21
N VAL A 154 -5.84 -1.24 -3.34
CA VAL A 154 -5.28 -0.79 -2.05
C VAL A 154 -4.20 0.28 -2.25
N PHE A 155 -3.27 0.06 -3.18
CA PHE A 155 -2.22 1.04 -3.51
C PHE A 155 -2.81 2.39 -3.93
N TYR A 156 -3.85 2.40 -4.77
CA TYR A 156 -4.50 3.66 -5.17
C TYR A 156 -5.20 4.34 -4.00
N CYS A 157 -5.90 3.60 -3.15
CA CYS A 157 -6.50 4.16 -1.94
C CYS A 157 -5.44 4.74 -1.00
N ASP A 158 -4.30 4.08 -0.82
CA ASP A 158 -3.21 4.59 0.02
C ASP A 158 -2.64 5.91 -0.50
N ASN A 159 -2.56 6.11 -1.82
CA ASN A 159 -2.13 7.38 -2.39
C ASN A 159 -3.13 8.52 -2.11
N VAL A 160 -4.43 8.23 -2.06
CA VAL A 160 -5.45 9.21 -1.63
C VAL A 160 -5.30 9.52 -0.14
N LEU A 161 -5.16 8.48 0.68
CA LEU A 161 -5.09 8.60 2.14
C LEU A 161 -3.82 9.30 2.64
N LYS A 162 -2.74 9.33 1.85
CA LYS A 162 -1.55 10.16 2.14
C LYS A 162 -1.85 11.65 2.14
N GLY A 163 -2.76 12.09 1.26
CA GLY A 163 -3.18 13.50 1.18
C GLY A 163 -4.39 13.81 2.06
N ASP A 164 -5.34 12.88 2.13
CA ASP A 164 -6.57 13.00 2.92
C ASP A 164 -6.80 11.72 3.74
N PRO A 165 -6.24 11.63 4.96
CA PRO A 165 -6.34 10.44 5.80
C PRO A 165 -7.76 10.11 6.25
N ILE A 166 -8.67 11.08 6.21
CA ILE A 166 -10.06 10.95 6.67
C ILE A 166 -11.02 10.68 5.51
N ASN A 167 -10.51 10.48 4.30
CA ASN A 167 -11.34 10.25 3.12
C ASN A 167 -12.17 8.96 3.25
N GLU A 168 -13.45 9.10 3.60
CA GLU A 168 -14.32 7.97 3.86
C GLU A 168 -14.44 7.02 2.66
N LYS A 169 -14.52 7.57 1.43
CA LYS A 169 -14.61 6.77 0.20
C LYS A 169 -13.36 5.93 -0.01
N ALA A 170 -12.18 6.50 0.22
CA ALA A 170 -10.92 5.77 0.06
C ALA A 170 -10.73 4.72 1.16
N LEU A 171 -11.04 5.04 2.43
CA LEU A 171 -11.02 4.08 3.54
C LEU A 171 -11.94 2.88 3.28
N PHE A 172 -13.18 3.16 2.89
CA PHE A 172 -14.16 2.13 2.59
C PHE A 172 -13.72 1.24 1.41
N ARG A 173 -13.29 1.84 0.29
CA ARG A 173 -12.80 1.10 -0.88
C ARG A 173 -11.57 0.26 -0.55
N LYS A 174 -10.65 0.78 0.28
CA LYS A 174 -9.48 0.04 0.76
C LYS A 174 -9.89 -1.18 1.60
N GLY A 175 -10.84 -1.01 2.52
CA GLY A 175 -11.39 -2.12 3.31
C GLY A 175 -12.00 -3.21 2.43
N VAL A 176 -12.82 -2.83 1.43
CA VAL A 176 -13.40 -3.79 0.47
C VAL A 176 -12.33 -4.51 -0.33
N ALA A 177 -11.29 -3.80 -0.79
CA ALA A 177 -10.18 -4.41 -1.52
C ALA A 177 -9.41 -5.41 -0.65
N LEU A 178 -9.09 -5.07 0.60
CA LEU A 178 -8.41 -5.96 1.56
C LEU A 178 -9.24 -7.20 1.89
N MET A 179 -10.55 -7.02 2.08
CA MET A 179 -11.50 -8.10 2.32
C MET A 179 -11.51 -9.09 1.15
N ARG A 180 -11.62 -8.59 -0.09
CA ARG A 180 -11.57 -9.45 -1.30
C ARG A 180 -10.20 -10.08 -1.53
N ALA A 181 -9.12 -9.44 -1.05
CA ALA A 181 -7.78 -10.02 -0.96
C ALA A 181 -7.59 -10.93 0.26
N GLN A 182 -8.65 -11.34 0.97
CA GLN A 182 -8.62 -12.24 2.13
C GLN A 182 -7.69 -11.76 3.26
N SER A 183 -7.44 -10.46 3.35
CA SER A 183 -6.64 -9.82 4.40
C SER A 183 -7.60 -9.24 5.45
N TRP A 184 -8.32 -10.13 6.13
CA TRP A 184 -9.48 -9.81 6.97
C TRP A 184 -9.15 -8.84 8.10
N ASP A 185 -8.05 -9.06 8.85
CA ASP A 185 -7.66 -8.20 9.97
C ASP A 185 -7.41 -6.75 9.51
N LYS A 186 -6.68 -6.59 8.42
CA LYS A 186 -6.39 -5.27 7.83
C LYS A 186 -7.66 -4.61 7.29
N ALA A 187 -8.59 -5.39 6.75
CA ALA A 187 -9.87 -4.88 6.27
C ALA A 187 -10.70 -4.31 7.43
N ILE A 188 -10.78 -5.03 8.55
CA ILE A 188 -11.46 -4.58 9.77
C ILE A 188 -10.88 -3.25 10.24
N GLU A 189 -9.55 -3.14 10.34
CA GLU A 189 -8.88 -1.90 10.76
C GLU A 189 -9.25 -0.69 9.88
N GLN A 190 -9.41 -0.90 8.56
CA GLN A 190 -9.82 0.20 7.67
C GLN A 190 -11.31 0.53 7.81
N PHE A 191 -12.18 -0.47 7.97
CA PHE A 191 -13.61 -0.25 8.15
C PHE A 191 -13.94 0.42 9.49
N GLU A 192 -13.18 0.13 10.56
CA GLU A 192 -13.35 0.78 11.87
C GLU A 192 -13.05 2.29 11.83
N LYS A 193 -12.22 2.74 10.87
CA LYS A 193 -11.98 4.17 10.63
C LYS A 193 -13.17 4.87 9.97
N CYS A 194 -14.11 4.14 9.37
CA CYS A 194 -15.34 4.69 8.78
C CYS A 194 -16.42 4.84 9.85
N LYS A 195 -16.56 6.04 10.44
CA LYS A 195 -17.46 6.28 11.59
C LYS A 195 -18.96 6.10 11.28
N ASP A 196 -19.42 6.54 10.11
CA ASP A 196 -20.85 6.64 9.77
C ASP A 196 -21.30 5.69 8.65
N ASN A 197 -20.53 4.65 8.37
CA ASN A 197 -20.81 3.75 7.26
C ASN A 197 -21.46 2.44 7.72
N ALA A 198 -22.78 2.30 7.52
CA ALA A 198 -23.52 1.09 7.87
C ALA A 198 -22.99 -0.16 7.14
N GLN A 199 -22.59 0.00 5.87
CA GLN A 199 -22.04 -1.11 5.09
C GLN A 199 -20.68 -1.57 5.63
N ALA A 200 -19.84 -0.64 6.11
CA ALA A 200 -18.56 -0.99 6.74
C ALA A 200 -18.77 -1.84 7.99
N LYS A 201 -19.79 -1.52 8.82
CA LYS A 201 -20.14 -2.29 10.01
C LYS A 201 -20.55 -3.73 9.66
N LEU A 202 -21.34 -3.92 8.60
CA LEU A 202 -21.71 -5.26 8.12
C LEU A 202 -20.48 -6.04 7.66
N TYR A 203 -19.58 -5.41 6.90
CA TYR A 203 -18.35 -6.08 6.46
C TYR A 203 -17.41 -6.43 7.62
N ILE A 204 -17.36 -5.65 8.69
CA ILE A 204 -16.61 -6.02 9.90
C ILE A 204 -17.16 -7.32 10.49
N ILE A 205 -18.48 -7.46 10.59
CA ILE A 205 -19.13 -8.66 11.11
C ILE A 205 -18.78 -9.87 10.22
N ASP A 206 -18.88 -9.72 8.90
CA ASP A 206 -18.52 -10.78 7.96
C ASP A 206 -17.05 -11.17 8.06
N CYS A 207 -16.13 -10.20 8.12
CA CYS A 207 -14.70 -10.46 8.28
C CYS A 207 -14.41 -11.24 9.58
N ARG A 208 -15.00 -10.83 10.70
CA ARG A 208 -14.83 -11.51 11.99
C ARG A 208 -15.39 -12.93 11.95
N ARG A 209 -16.53 -13.14 11.30
CA ARG A 209 -17.11 -14.47 11.09
C ARG A 209 -16.16 -15.37 10.28
N TYR A 210 -15.59 -14.87 9.19
CA TYR A 210 -14.63 -15.61 8.38
C TYR A 210 -13.36 -15.99 9.16
N ILE A 211 -12.81 -15.07 9.96
CA ILE A 211 -11.64 -15.34 10.80
C ILE A 211 -11.93 -16.48 11.79
N GLU A 212 -13.09 -16.45 12.45
CA GLU A 212 -13.46 -17.46 13.44
C GLU A 212 -13.77 -18.82 12.79
N GLU A 213 -14.43 -18.85 11.63
CA GLU A 213 -14.67 -20.08 10.86
C GLU A 213 -13.35 -20.73 10.40
N ASP A 214 -12.42 -19.92 9.92
CA ASP A 214 -11.09 -20.35 9.47
C ASP A 214 -10.24 -20.85 10.64
N ARG A 215 -10.30 -20.16 11.80
CA ARG A 215 -9.69 -20.64 13.04
C ARG A 215 -10.26 -21.99 13.49
N ARG A 216 -11.60 -22.12 13.53
CA ARG A 216 -12.28 -23.36 13.91
C ARG A 216 -11.91 -24.52 12.97
N ARG A 217 -11.80 -24.26 11.67
CA ARG A 217 -11.38 -25.26 10.67
C ARG A 217 -9.97 -25.77 10.97
N ARG A 218 -9.00 -24.88 11.18
CA ARG A 218 -7.62 -25.26 11.53
C ARG A 218 -7.56 -26.06 12.83
N GLU A 219 -8.28 -25.64 13.87
CA GLU A 219 -8.33 -26.36 15.15
C GLU A 219 -8.93 -27.77 14.99
N ALA A 220 -9.97 -27.92 14.16
CA ALA A 220 -10.57 -29.22 13.85
C ALA A 220 -9.61 -30.13 13.05
N GLU A 221 -8.89 -29.58 12.07
CA GLU A 221 -7.86 -30.30 11.30
C GLU A 221 -6.74 -30.80 12.21
N ILE A 222 -6.24 -29.94 13.10
CA ILE A 222 -5.21 -30.30 14.09
C ILE A 222 -5.70 -31.45 14.98
N ARG A 223 -6.92 -31.33 15.54
CA ARG A 223 -7.52 -32.37 16.39
C ARG A 223 -7.67 -33.69 15.65
N ALA A 224 -8.15 -33.66 14.40
CA ALA A 224 -8.31 -34.84 13.57
C ALA A 224 -6.96 -35.51 13.25
N ASN A 225 -5.93 -34.72 12.96
CA ASN A 225 -4.58 -35.24 12.70
C ASN A 225 -3.98 -35.91 13.95
N PHE A 226 -4.14 -35.31 15.13
CA PHE A 226 -3.69 -35.93 16.40
C PHE A 226 -4.47 -37.21 16.73
N ALA A 227 -5.78 -37.23 16.50
CA ALA A 227 -6.59 -38.43 16.70
C ALA A 227 -6.16 -39.59 15.76
N LYS A 228 -5.90 -39.28 14.49
CA LYS A 228 -5.37 -40.24 13.51
C LYS A 228 -4.00 -40.77 13.90
N ALA A 229 -3.09 -39.91 14.39
CA ALA A 229 -1.77 -40.32 14.83
C ALA A 229 -1.83 -41.31 16.01
N ARG A 230 -2.66 -41.03 17.02
CA ARG A 230 -2.88 -41.96 18.15
C ARG A 230 -3.49 -43.30 17.71
N ALA A 231 -4.45 -43.26 16.79
CA ALA A 231 -5.05 -44.49 16.26
C ALA A 231 -4.02 -45.35 15.52
N ALA A 232 -3.13 -44.74 14.73
CA ALA A 232 -2.06 -45.46 14.03
C ALA A 232 -1.03 -46.07 15.00
N GLU A 233 -0.71 -45.37 16.10
CA GLU A 233 0.18 -45.88 17.14
C GLU A 233 -0.42 -47.10 17.85
N ASN A 234 -1.70 -47.04 18.23
CA ASN A 234 -2.39 -48.16 18.88
C ASN A 234 -2.46 -49.40 17.98
N VAL A 235 -2.75 -49.24 16.68
CA VAL A 235 -2.76 -50.37 15.72
C VAL A 235 -1.39 -51.02 15.61
N ASN A 236 -0.30 -50.25 15.72
CA ASN A 236 1.06 -50.80 15.66
C ASN A 236 1.45 -51.55 16.94
N VAL A 237 0.94 -51.13 18.11
CA VAL A 237 1.11 -51.83 19.39
C VAL A 237 0.33 -53.14 19.42
N ASP A 238 -0.91 -53.15 18.91
CA ASP A 238 -1.74 -54.35 18.83
C ASP A 238 -1.13 -55.41 17.88
N ASN A 239 -0.44 -54.97 16.81
CA ASN A 239 0.27 -55.88 15.91
C ASN A 239 1.63 -56.36 16.47
N ALA A 240 2.23 -55.63 17.43
CA ALA A 240 3.44 -56.04 18.13
C ALA A 240 3.17 -57.03 19.28
N ASN A 241 1.95 -57.07 19.81
CA ASN A 241 1.48 -58.01 20.82
C ASN A 241 0.61 -59.13 20.23
N GLY A 242 1.05 -59.71 19.09
CA GLY A 242 0.47 -60.96 18.58
C GLY A 242 0.51 -62.07 19.64
N PRO A 243 -0.46 -63.00 19.65
CA PRO A 243 -0.63 -63.95 20.75
C PRO A 243 0.64 -64.75 20.97
N LEU A 244 1.18 -64.70 22.19
CA LEU A 244 2.19 -65.63 22.67
C LEU A 244 1.67 -67.05 22.41
N GLN A 245 2.23 -67.73 21.42
CA GLN A 245 2.03 -69.16 21.27
C GLN A 245 2.59 -69.82 22.52
N ASP A 246 1.70 -70.31 23.39
CA ASP A 246 2.00 -71.22 24.48
C ASP A 246 2.67 -72.48 23.90
N ASN A 247 3.98 -72.45 23.78
CA ASN A 247 4.80 -73.57 23.37
C ASN A 247 4.95 -74.54 24.56
N ASN A 248 3.86 -75.22 24.89
CA ASN A 248 3.84 -76.29 25.89
C ASN A 248 4.39 -77.59 25.26
N ASN A 249 5.69 -77.63 24.98
CA ASN A 249 6.39 -78.84 24.57
C ASN A 249 6.80 -79.64 25.82
N ASN A 250 5.85 -80.38 26.36
CA ASN A 250 6.13 -81.42 27.36
C ASN A 250 6.54 -82.71 26.61
N HIS A 251 7.81 -82.81 26.23
CA HIS A 251 8.39 -84.02 25.65
C HIS A 251 9.36 -84.65 26.67
N PRO A 252 9.19 -85.93 27.04
CA PRO A 252 10.08 -86.57 28.01
C PRO A 252 11.47 -86.80 27.40
N PRO A 253 12.55 -86.74 28.21
CA PRO A 253 13.92 -86.89 27.71
C PRO A 253 14.20 -88.33 27.24
N PRO A 254 15.03 -88.52 26.20
CA PRO A 254 15.40 -89.85 25.73
C PRO A 254 16.35 -90.56 26.71
N PRO A 255 16.31 -91.90 26.81
CA PRO A 255 17.15 -92.66 27.73
C PRO A 255 18.62 -92.70 27.31
N PRO A 256 19.55 -92.88 28.26
CA PRO A 256 20.99 -92.82 28.01
C PRO A 256 21.50 -94.08 27.29
N THR A 257 22.20 -93.90 26.18
CA THR A 257 22.96 -94.96 25.51
C THR A 257 24.25 -95.24 26.27
N MET A 258 24.31 -96.39 26.93
CA MET A 258 25.54 -96.95 27.49
C MET A 258 26.44 -97.46 26.36
N ASN A 259 27.62 -96.87 26.24
CA ASN A 259 28.71 -97.35 25.41
C ASN A 259 29.82 -97.87 26.33
N GLY A 260 30.10 -99.17 26.26
CA GLY A 260 31.17 -99.88 26.98
C GLY A 260 31.04 -101.38 26.69
N HIS A 261 31.59 -101.89 25.59
CA HIS A 261 32.92 -102.50 25.50
C HIS A 261 33.20 -103.51 26.63
N VAL A 262 33.36 -104.79 26.26
CA VAL A 262 34.48 -105.70 26.61
C VAL A 262 34.20 -107.13 26.11
N GLN A 263 35.12 -107.62 25.25
CA GLN A 263 35.73 -108.97 25.14
C GLN A 263 34.83 -110.24 25.20
N HIS A 264 35.03 -111.30 24.41
CA HIS A 264 36.24 -111.93 23.88
C HIS A 264 35.88 -112.80 22.67
#